data_AF-A0A536RL37-F1
#
_entry.id   AF-A0A536RL37-F1
#
_cell.length_a   1.000
_cell.length_b   1.000
_cell.length_c   1.000
_cell.angle_alpha   90.00
_cell.angle_beta   90.00
_cell.angle_gamma   90.00
#
_symmetry.space_group_name_H-M   'P 1'
#
loop_
_entity.id
_entity.type
_entity.pdbx_description
1 polymer ?
#
loop_
_entity_poly.entity_id
_entity_poly.type
_entity_poly.pdbx_seq_one_letter_code
_entity_poly.pdbx_strand_id
1 'polypeptide(L)'
;MSSSRWSPSIDATGGSADDSLARTGAEEVGTVTINFGVNYLVIVIAAIAAVVIGALYYGLLGFGDRQSRMLGATPARPGPMQLATGLVVGLVNAWVIALLSLNLGASSVGDGILLGALVWLGFGATFKAAQVTFERRPWAVWGIQAIHDLVAEVVVAAIVTLWR
;
A
#
# COMPACT_ATOMS: atom_id res chain seq x y z
N MET A 1 31.66 -53.29 63.59
CA MET A 1 30.61 -52.32 63.94
C MET A 1 30.60 -51.27 62.84
N SER A 2 29.65 -51.37 61.93
CA SER A 2 29.50 -50.54 60.72
C SER A 2 28.40 -49.52 60.98
N SER A 3 28.72 -48.22 60.92
CA SER A 3 27.72 -47.15 60.89
C SER A 3 27.72 -46.48 59.52
N SER A 4 26.95 -47.09 58.61
CA SER A 4 26.57 -46.49 57.33
C SER A 4 25.60 -45.34 57.57
N ARG A 5 26.10 -44.10 57.47
CA ARG A 5 25.28 -42.88 57.45
C ARG A 5 24.66 -42.75 56.06
N TRP A 6 23.40 -43.14 55.92
CA TRP A 6 22.59 -42.91 54.73
C TRP A 6 22.15 -41.43 54.68
N SER A 7 22.47 -40.76 53.57
CA SER A 7 21.96 -39.44 53.21
C SER A 7 21.13 -39.61 51.93
N PRO A 8 19.83 -39.26 51.92
CA PRO A 8 19.07 -39.26 50.70
C PRO A 8 19.64 -38.23 49.73
N SER A 9 19.99 -38.69 48.53
CA SER A 9 20.30 -37.84 47.38
C SER A 9 19.05 -37.03 47.02
N ILE A 10 19.17 -35.71 47.00
CA ILE A 10 18.22 -34.86 46.28
C ILE A 10 18.49 -35.13 44.81
N ASP A 11 17.72 -36.03 44.22
CA ASP A 11 17.63 -36.16 42.77
C ASP A 11 16.98 -34.86 42.26
N ALA A 12 17.81 -33.96 41.73
CA ALA A 12 17.40 -32.73 41.07
C ALA A 12 16.77 -33.01 39.69
N THR A 13 15.81 -33.93 39.63
CA THR A 13 14.97 -34.16 38.46
C THR A 13 13.55 -33.67 38.75
N GLY A 14 13.45 -32.41 39.12
CA GLY A 14 12.20 -31.67 39.22
C GLY A 14 12.09 -30.66 38.09
N GLY A 15 12.05 -31.14 36.84
CA GLY A 15 11.51 -30.33 35.75
C GLY A 15 10.01 -30.25 35.97
N SER A 16 9.58 -29.31 36.84
CA SER A 16 8.18 -29.14 37.19
C SER A 16 7.41 -28.69 35.95
N ALA A 17 6.15 -29.12 35.83
CA ALA A 17 5.27 -28.75 34.71
C ALA A 17 5.20 -27.22 34.53
N ASP A 18 5.41 -26.48 35.60
CA ASP A 18 5.56 -25.03 35.73
C ASP A 18 6.63 -24.47 34.75
N ASP A 19 7.73 -25.18 34.56
CA ASP A 19 8.83 -24.82 33.64
C ASP A 19 8.49 -25.06 32.16
N SER A 20 7.54 -25.96 31.90
CA SER A 20 6.99 -26.21 30.56
C SER A 20 5.91 -25.18 30.20
N LEU A 21 5.15 -24.71 31.19
CA LEU A 21 4.14 -23.64 31.05
C LEU A 21 4.79 -22.26 30.90
N ALA A 22 5.89 -22.00 31.61
CA ALA A 22 6.68 -20.78 31.44
C ALA A 22 7.33 -20.68 30.04
N ARG A 23 7.71 -21.81 29.44
CA ARG A 23 8.25 -21.88 28.07
C ARG A 23 7.19 -21.87 26.96
N THR A 24 5.94 -22.22 27.27
CA THR A 24 4.82 -22.13 26.30
C THR A 24 4.14 -20.76 26.28
N GLY A 25 4.35 -19.93 27.33
CA GLY A 25 3.76 -18.59 27.46
C GLY A 25 4.65 -17.42 27.02
N ALA A 26 5.88 -17.67 26.55
CA ALA A 26 6.63 -16.67 25.81
C ALA A 26 6.17 -16.72 24.34
N GLU A 27 4.92 -16.30 24.10
CA GLU A 27 4.49 -15.93 22.76
C GLU A 27 5.53 -14.94 22.25
N GLU A 28 6.23 -15.28 21.16
CA GLU A 28 7.03 -14.30 20.43
C GLU A 28 6.10 -13.11 20.19
N VAL A 29 6.35 -11.99 20.87
CA VAL A 29 5.70 -10.72 20.54
C VAL A 29 6.24 -10.37 19.16
N GLY A 30 5.56 -10.90 18.13
CA GLY A 30 5.91 -10.75 16.74
C GLY A 30 5.95 -9.26 16.44
N THR A 31 7.15 -8.69 16.44
CA THR A 31 7.33 -7.28 16.11
C THR A 31 7.12 -7.17 14.62
N VAL A 32 6.06 -6.46 14.19
CA VAL A 32 5.85 -6.16 12.78
C VAL A 32 6.98 -5.24 12.33
N THR A 33 7.94 -5.80 11.59
CA THR A 33 9.06 -5.06 11.00
C THR A 33 8.73 -4.73 9.56
N ILE A 34 8.83 -3.45 9.18
CA ILE A 34 8.62 -2.98 7.80
C ILE A 34 9.98 -2.77 7.16
N ASN A 35 10.18 -3.39 6.00
CA ASN A 35 11.36 -3.19 5.16
C ASN A 35 11.20 -1.93 4.31
N PHE A 36 12.16 -1.00 4.43
CA PHE A 36 12.21 0.26 3.68
C PHE A 36 13.26 0.27 2.55
N GLY A 37 13.91 -0.86 2.26
CA GLY A 37 14.93 -1.01 1.23
C GLY A 37 14.38 -1.03 -0.20
N VAL A 38 13.65 0.01 -0.60
CA VAL A 38 13.06 0.17 -1.93
C VAL A 38 13.94 1.00 -2.85
N ASN A 39 13.86 0.75 -4.16
CA ASN A 39 14.54 1.55 -5.17
C ASN A 39 13.86 2.92 -5.42
N TYR A 40 14.43 3.98 -4.83
CA TYR A 40 13.92 5.35 -4.97
C TYR A 40 13.91 5.90 -6.40
N LEU A 41 14.82 5.43 -7.26
CA LEU A 41 14.82 5.85 -8.67
C LEU A 41 13.58 5.32 -9.39
N VAL A 42 13.19 4.07 -9.11
CA VAL A 42 12.01 3.43 -9.70
C VAL A 42 10.72 4.09 -9.22
N ILE A 43 10.68 4.56 -7.97
CA ILE A 43 9.56 5.35 -7.43
C ILE A 43 9.37 6.64 -8.23
N VAL A 44 10.47 7.37 -8.53
CA VAL A 44 10.40 8.59 -9.34
C VAL A 44 9.89 8.27 -10.76
N ILE A 45 10.38 7.19 -11.37
CA ILE A 45 9.92 6.75 -12.70
C ILE A 45 8.43 6.40 -12.68
N ALA A 46 7.96 5.67 -11.67
CA ALA A 46 6.56 5.32 -11.50
C ALA A 46 5.66 6.57 -11.34
N ALA A 47 6.10 7.54 -10.52
CA ALA A 47 5.38 8.79 -10.35
C ALA A 47 5.30 9.60 -11.66
N ILE A 48 6.38 9.66 -12.44
CA ILE A 48 6.37 10.29 -13.77
C ILE A 48 5.39 9.56 -14.70
N ALA A 49 5.36 8.23 -14.70
CA ALA A 49 4.41 7.46 -15.50
C ALA A 49 2.95 7.80 -15.15
N ALA A 50 2.62 7.95 -13.86
CA ALA A 50 1.30 8.38 -13.41
C ALA A 50 0.94 9.80 -13.91
N VAL A 51 1.88 10.74 -13.88
CA VAL A 51 1.68 12.10 -14.43
C VAL A 51 1.40 12.06 -15.94
N VAL A 52 2.15 11.24 -16.68
CA VAL A 52 1.96 11.07 -18.13
C VAL A 52 0.57 10.48 -18.41
N ILE A 53 0.15 9.45 -17.67
CA ILE A 53 -1.19 8.86 -17.78
C ILE A 53 -2.27 9.93 -17.53
N GLY A 54 -2.12 10.73 -16.48
CA GLY A 54 -3.06 11.81 -16.18
C GLY A 54 -3.12 12.87 -17.28
N ALA A 55 -1.97 13.28 -17.81
CA ALA A 55 -1.90 14.24 -18.90
C ALA A 55 -2.56 13.71 -20.20
N LEU A 56 -2.33 12.44 -20.53
CA LEU A 56 -2.96 11.79 -21.67
C LEU A 56 -4.47 11.65 -21.46
N TYR A 57 -4.90 11.19 -20.29
CA TYR A 57 -6.30 10.90 -20.00
C TYR A 57 -7.14 12.18 -19.88
N TYR A 58 -6.74 13.12 -19.03
CA TYR A 58 -7.52 14.34 -18.81
C TYR A 58 -7.28 15.41 -19.88
N GLY A 59 -6.06 15.49 -20.41
CA GLY A 59 -5.70 16.44 -21.46
C GLY A 59 -6.05 15.90 -22.84
N LEU A 60 -5.26 14.95 -23.36
CA LEU A 60 -5.34 14.54 -24.76
C LEU A 60 -6.65 13.81 -25.12
N LEU A 61 -7.15 12.94 -24.23
CA LEU A 61 -8.43 12.25 -24.43
C LEU A 61 -9.65 13.10 -24.06
N GLY A 62 -9.46 14.32 -23.52
CA GLY A 62 -10.52 15.28 -23.25
C GLY A 62 -11.46 14.91 -22.09
N PHE A 63 -11.12 13.90 -21.27
CA PHE A 63 -11.93 13.55 -20.10
C PHE A 63 -11.95 14.65 -19.04
N GLY A 64 -10.92 15.52 -18.99
CA GLY A 64 -10.90 16.69 -18.13
C GLY A 64 -12.01 17.67 -18.48
N ASP A 65 -12.13 18.03 -19.76
CA ASP A 65 -13.19 18.93 -20.23
C ASP A 65 -14.59 18.36 -20.03
N ARG A 66 -14.73 17.04 -20.20
CA ARG A 66 -16.00 16.33 -19.96
C ARG A 66 -16.37 16.39 -18.49
N GLN A 67 -15.41 16.12 -17.59
CA GLN A 67 -15.60 16.20 -16.15
C GLN A 67 -15.94 17.62 -15.71
N SER A 68 -15.21 18.65 -16.18
CA SER A 68 -15.50 20.05 -15.85
C SER A 68 -16.92 20.44 -16.24
N ARG A 69 -17.38 20.07 -17.43
CA ARG A 69 -18.76 20.30 -17.89
C ARG A 69 -19.81 19.63 -17.00
N MET A 70 -19.56 18.39 -16.55
CA MET A 70 -20.46 17.69 -15.62
C MET A 70 -20.55 18.35 -14.24
N LEU A 71 -19.49 19.05 -13.84
CA LEU A 71 -19.43 19.78 -12.58
C LEU A 71 -19.88 21.24 -12.70
N GLY A 72 -20.36 21.67 -13.88
CA GLY A 72 -20.74 23.07 -14.12
C GLY A 72 -19.56 24.05 -14.08
N ALA A 73 -18.32 23.54 -14.21
CA ALA A 73 -17.10 24.33 -14.16
C ALA A 73 -16.52 24.53 -15.57
N THR A 74 -15.84 25.66 -15.77
CA THR A 74 -15.02 25.86 -16.96
C THR A 74 -13.75 25.00 -16.89
N PRO A 75 -13.31 24.37 -17.99
CA PRO A 75 -12.02 23.69 -18.03
C PRO A 75 -10.90 24.65 -17.64
N ALA A 76 -10.27 24.39 -16.52
CA ALA A 76 -9.17 25.20 -16.00
C ALA A 76 -7.88 24.38 -16.07
N ARG A 77 -6.79 25.03 -16.48
CA ARG A 77 -5.46 24.41 -16.42
C ARG A 77 -4.98 24.36 -14.97
N PRO A 78 -4.25 23.29 -14.57
CA PRO A 78 -3.72 23.21 -13.22
C PRO A 78 -2.79 24.38 -12.91
N GLY A 79 -3.00 25.03 -11.77
CA GLY A 79 -2.08 26.05 -11.27
C GLY A 79 -0.79 25.43 -10.70
N PRO A 80 0.28 26.23 -10.46
CA PRO A 80 1.55 25.72 -9.93
C PRO A 80 1.41 24.94 -8.62
N MET A 81 0.53 25.41 -7.72
CA MET A 81 0.25 24.72 -6.46
C MET A 81 -0.36 23.33 -6.68
N GLN A 82 -1.31 23.20 -7.60
CA GLN A 82 -1.95 21.91 -7.89
C GLN A 82 -0.98 20.91 -8.52
N LEU A 83 -0.08 21.38 -9.37
CA LEU A 83 0.99 20.56 -9.94
C LEU A 83 1.97 20.09 -8.85
N ALA A 84 2.38 20.98 -7.95
CA ALA A 84 3.25 20.64 -6.83
C ALA A 84 2.58 19.61 -5.90
N THR A 85 1.32 19.82 -5.54
CA THR A 85 0.55 18.86 -4.74
C THR A 85 0.45 17.50 -5.45
N GLY A 86 0.12 17.48 -6.74
CA GLY A 86 0.01 16.25 -7.52
C GLY A 86 1.32 15.46 -7.57
N LEU A 87 2.46 16.14 -7.73
CA LEU A 87 3.77 15.51 -7.73
C LEU A 87 4.10 14.88 -6.38
N VAL A 88 3.89 15.61 -5.28
CA VAL A 88 4.17 15.11 -3.92
C VAL A 88 3.27 13.92 -3.60
N VAL A 89 1.96 14.04 -3.87
CA VAL A 89 1.00 12.94 -3.67
C VAL A 89 1.37 11.72 -4.50
N GLY A 90 1.73 11.90 -5.77
CA GLY A 90 2.13 10.82 -6.65
C GLY A 90 3.40 10.10 -6.20
N LEU A 91 4.40 10.83 -5.71
CA LEU A 91 5.63 10.26 -5.16
C LEU A 91 5.38 9.47 -3.88
N VAL A 92 4.58 10.01 -2.95
CA VAL A 92 4.21 9.31 -1.72
C VAL A 92 3.42 8.04 -2.04
N ASN A 93 2.46 8.13 -2.97
CA ASN A 93 1.67 6.97 -3.39
C ASN A 93 2.56 5.85 -3.98
N ALA A 94 3.42 6.20 -4.93
CA ALA A 94 4.36 5.25 -5.54
C ALA A 94 5.32 4.64 -4.50
N TRP A 95 5.80 5.43 -3.54
CA TRP A 95 6.63 4.94 -2.44
C TRP A 95 5.88 3.94 -1.54
N VAL A 96 4.65 4.25 -1.13
CA VAL A 96 3.84 3.34 -0.32
C VAL A 96 3.57 2.03 -1.05
N ILE A 97 3.26 2.08 -2.35
CA ILE A 97 3.04 0.86 -3.14
C ILE A 97 4.33 0.05 -3.29
N ALA A 98 5.49 0.70 -3.44
CA ALA A 98 6.78 0.01 -3.43
C ALA A 98 7.04 -0.70 -2.10
N LEU A 99 6.73 -0.06 -0.96
CA LEU A 99 6.82 -0.68 0.36
C LEU A 99 5.87 -1.87 0.50
N LEU A 100 4.61 -1.72 0.08
CA LEU A 100 3.64 -2.82 0.09
C LEU A 100 4.13 -3.98 -0.76
N SER A 101 4.59 -3.71 -1.99
CA SER A 101 5.14 -4.72 -2.87
C SER A 101 6.33 -5.46 -2.25
N LEU A 102 7.26 -4.74 -1.63
CA LEU A 102 8.44 -5.31 -0.99
C LEU A 102 8.06 -6.20 0.20
N ASN A 103 7.19 -5.70 1.08
CA ASN A 103 6.83 -6.38 2.32
C ASN A 103 5.83 -7.53 2.10
N LEU A 104 5.02 -7.48 1.04
CA LEU A 104 4.14 -8.59 0.63
C LEU A 104 4.87 -9.65 -0.20
N GLY A 105 6.15 -9.43 -0.53
CA GLY A 105 6.94 -10.37 -1.32
C GLY A 105 6.56 -10.43 -2.81
N ALA A 106 5.78 -9.48 -3.30
CA ALA A 106 5.38 -9.39 -4.71
C ALA A 106 6.61 -9.29 -5.61
N SER A 107 6.65 -10.12 -6.65
CA SER A 107 7.84 -10.27 -7.52
C SER A 107 7.52 -10.43 -9.00
N SER A 108 6.25 -10.61 -9.35
CA SER A 108 5.81 -10.72 -10.74
C SER A 108 5.02 -9.48 -11.19
N VAL A 109 4.92 -9.27 -12.51
CA VAL A 109 4.03 -8.25 -13.09
C VAL A 109 2.58 -8.51 -12.69
N GLY A 110 2.15 -9.77 -12.60
CA GLY A 110 0.81 -10.14 -12.16
C GLY A 110 0.53 -9.71 -10.72
N ASP A 111 1.50 -9.88 -9.82
CA ASP A 111 1.40 -9.42 -8.43
C ASP A 111 1.26 -7.90 -8.37
N GLY A 112 2.05 -7.18 -9.18
CA GLY A 112 1.97 -5.73 -9.29
C GLY A 112 0.61 -5.24 -9.79
N ILE A 113 0.06 -5.87 -10.84
CA ILE A 113 -1.27 -5.55 -11.35
C ILE A 113 -2.35 -5.79 -10.28
N LEU A 114 -2.31 -6.95 -9.61
CA LEU A 114 -3.26 -7.28 -8.55
C LEU A 114 -3.13 -6.30 -7.37
N LEU A 115 -1.90 -5.99 -6.95
CA LEU A 115 -1.62 -5.04 -5.88
C LEU A 115 -2.20 -3.66 -6.21
N GLY A 116 -1.92 -3.12 -7.41
CA GLY A 116 -2.45 -1.84 -7.84
C GLY A 116 -3.98 -1.84 -7.90
N ALA A 117 -4.59 -2.91 -8.40
CA ALA A 117 -6.05 -3.05 -8.43
C ALA A 117 -6.67 -3.11 -7.02
N LEU A 118 -6.01 -3.78 -6.07
CA LEU A 118 -6.48 -3.85 -4.68
C LEU A 118 -6.30 -2.52 -3.94
N VAL A 119 -5.17 -1.84 -4.12
CA VAL A 119 -4.92 -0.51 -3.56
C VAL A 119 -5.95 0.49 -4.11
N TRP A 120 -6.17 0.48 -5.42
CA TRP A 120 -7.21 1.27 -6.05
C TRP A 120 -8.60 0.95 -5.47
N LEU A 121 -8.97 -0.33 -5.38
CA LEU A 121 -10.32 -0.70 -4.94
C LEU A 121 -10.55 -0.32 -3.48
N GLY A 122 -9.58 -0.61 -2.61
CA GLY A 122 -9.68 -0.41 -1.17
C GLY A 122 -9.61 1.06 -0.75
N PHE A 123 -8.80 1.87 -1.43
CA PHE A 123 -8.55 3.25 -1.04
C PHE A 123 -9.00 4.27 -2.08
N GLY A 124 -8.73 4.06 -3.37
CA GLY A 124 -9.11 5.02 -4.41
C GLY A 124 -10.61 5.06 -4.69
N ALA A 125 -11.16 3.94 -5.14
CA ALA A 125 -12.53 3.82 -5.63
C ALA A 125 -13.57 4.05 -4.53
N THR A 126 -13.38 3.41 -3.37
CA THR A 126 -14.30 3.45 -2.22
C THR A 126 -14.38 4.83 -1.58
N PHE A 127 -13.23 5.47 -1.29
CA PHE A 127 -13.24 6.83 -0.71
C PHE A 127 -13.88 7.83 -1.67
N LYS A 128 -13.58 7.75 -2.97
CA LYS A 128 -14.21 8.65 -3.95
C LYS A 128 -15.70 8.37 -4.16
N ALA A 129 -16.13 7.12 -4.08
CA ALA A 129 -17.56 6.77 -4.15
C ALA A 129 -18.33 7.39 -2.97
N ALA A 130 -17.74 7.33 -1.77
CA ALA A 130 -18.28 8.01 -0.60
C ALA A 130 -18.38 9.53 -0.83
N GLN A 131 -17.31 10.17 -1.33
CA GLN A 131 -17.31 11.61 -1.65
C GLN A 131 -18.42 11.99 -2.63
N VAL A 132 -18.60 11.23 -3.71
CA VAL A 132 -19.63 11.49 -4.72
C VAL A 132 -21.03 11.43 -4.11
N THR A 133 -21.26 10.48 -3.20
CA THR A 133 -22.53 10.34 -2.48
C THR A 133 -22.78 11.52 -1.53
N PHE A 134 -21.81 11.87 -0.70
CA PHE A 134 -21.96 12.94 0.30
C PHE A 134 -21.99 14.34 -0.31
N GLU A 135 -21.19 14.59 -1.34
CA GLU A 135 -21.11 15.86 -2.04
C GLU A 135 -22.15 16.00 -3.16
N ARG A 136 -23.01 14.99 -3.35
CA ARG A 136 -24.05 14.94 -4.39
C ARG A 136 -23.51 15.21 -5.80
N ARG A 137 -22.30 14.74 -6.08
CA ARG A 137 -21.70 14.84 -7.41
C ARG A 137 -22.31 13.81 -8.36
N PRO A 138 -22.27 14.04 -9.69
CA PRO A 138 -22.72 13.03 -10.64
C PRO A 138 -21.86 11.76 -10.58
N TRP A 139 -22.46 10.58 -10.52
CA TRP A 139 -21.74 9.29 -10.58
C TRP A 139 -20.92 9.10 -11.87
N ALA A 140 -21.27 9.80 -12.95
CA ALA A 140 -20.46 9.83 -14.16
C ALA A 140 -19.06 10.43 -13.92
N VAL A 141 -18.94 11.42 -13.01
CA VAL A 141 -17.65 12.00 -12.63
C VAL A 141 -16.80 10.99 -11.85
N TRP A 142 -17.43 10.21 -10.96
CA TRP A 142 -16.76 9.11 -10.28
C TRP A 142 -16.20 8.11 -11.29
N GLY A 143 -16.98 7.68 -12.29
CA GLY A 143 -16.52 6.72 -13.29
C GLY A 143 -15.30 7.21 -14.07
N ILE A 144 -15.28 8.48 -14.47
CA ILE A 144 -14.13 9.09 -15.15
C ILE A 144 -12.87 9.03 -14.27
N GLN A 145 -12.99 9.42 -13.00
CA GLN A 145 -11.87 9.45 -12.07
C GLN A 145 -11.41 8.04 -11.67
N ALA A 146 -12.36 7.16 -11.37
CA ALA A 146 -12.08 5.81 -10.90
C ALA A 146 -11.34 4.99 -11.97
N ILE A 147 -11.70 5.12 -13.25
CA ILE A 147 -10.99 4.45 -14.34
C ILE A 147 -9.57 4.99 -14.50
N HIS A 148 -9.41 6.32 -14.48
CA HIS A 148 -8.08 6.94 -14.52
C HIS A 148 -7.20 6.43 -13.38
N ASP A 149 -7.72 6.48 -12.15
CA ASP A 149 -6.97 6.09 -10.95
C ASP A 149 -6.62 4.60 -11.02
N LEU A 150 -7.52 3.73 -11.47
CA LEU A 150 -7.23 2.31 -11.63
C LEU A 150 -6.04 2.08 -12.57
N VAL A 151 -6.04 2.73 -13.73
CA VAL A 151 -4.95 2.61 -14.70
C VAL A 151 -3.64 3.13 -14.11
N ALA A 152 -3.67 4.27 -13.42
CA ALA A 152 -2.49 4.84 -12.79
C ALA A 152 -1.94 3.93 -11.68
N GLU A 153 -2.78 3.44 -10.77
CA GLU A 153 -2.38 2.56 -9.66
C GLU A 153 -1.81 1.23 -10.17
N VAL A 154 -2.43 0.63 -11.18
CA VAL A 154 -1.94 -0.61 -11.80
C VAL A 154 -0.57 -0.40 -12.45
N VAL A 155 -0.37 0.69 -13.19
CA VAL A 155 0.91 0.97 -13.85
C VAL A 155 2.00 1.27 -12.82
N VAL A 156 1.70 2.10 -11.81
CA VAL A 156 2.63 2.41 -10.72
C VAL A 156 3.05 1.14 -10.00
N ALA A 157 2.08 0.31 -9.60
CA ALA A 157 2.34 -0.94 -8.90
C ALA A 157 3.16 -1.91 -9.75
N ALA A 158 2.82 -2.10 -11.03
CA ALA A 158 3.59 -2.95 -11.93
C ALA A 158 5.05 -2.49 -12.07
N ILE A 159 5.30 -1.18 -12.20
CA ILE A 159 6.64 -0.60 -12.32
C ILE A 159 7.47 -0.86 -11.06
N VAL A 160 6.93 -0.53 -9.88
CA VAL A 160 7.68 -0.65 -8.61
C VAL A 160 7.86 -2.11 -8.18
N THR A 161 6.94 -3.00 -8.55
CA THR A 161 7.07 -4.44 -8.27
C THR A 161 8.10 -5.11 -9.17
N LEU A 162 8.14 -4.74 -10.46
CA LEU A 162 9.05 -5.37 -11.43
C LEU A 162 10.52 -4.99 -11.22
N TRP A 163 10.77 -3.75 -10.76
CA TRP A 163 12.12 -3.20 -10.59
C TRP A 163 12.43 -2.84 -9.13
N ARG A 164 11.92 -3.65 -8.20
CA ARG A 164 12.11 -3.46 -6.75
C ARG A 164 13.57 -3.45 -6.31
#